data_AF-A0A2V7ETC6-F1
#
_entry.id   AF-A0A2V7ETC6-F1
#
_cell.length_a   1.000
_cell.length_b   1.000
_cell.length_c   1.000
_cell.angle_alpha   90.00
_cell.angle_beta   90.00
_cell.angle_gamma   90.00
#
_symmetry.space_group_name_H-M   'P 1'
#
loop_
_entity.id
_entity.type
_entity.pdbx_description
1 polymer ?
#
loop_
_entity_poly.entity_id
_entity_poly.type
_entity_poly.pdbx_seq_one_letter_code
_entity_poly.pdbx_strand_id
1 'polypeptide(L)' 'LPTARHGLGAATLNGRVYVIGGGPRAGFAQTDVVEMFAP' A
#
# COMPACT_ATOMS: atom_id res chain seq x y z
N LEU A 1 7.47 -0.32 -4.14
CA LEU A 1 6.27 0.46 -4.56
C LEU A 1 6.21 0.63 -6.09
N PRO A 2 5.85 -0.41 -6.86
CA PRO A 2 5.42 -0.24 -8.25
C PRO A 2 3.90 -0.34 -8.44
N THR A 3 3.15 -0.87 -7.46
CA THR A 3 1.72 -1.18 -7.63
C THR A 3 0.85 0.05 -7.37
N ALA A 4 0.04 0.45 -8.36
CA ALA A 4 -0.99 1.47 -8.16
C ALA A 4 -2.05 0.96 -7.17
N ARG A 5 -2.44 1.79 -6.19
CA ARG A 5 -3.42 1.44 -5.17
C ARG A 5 -4.33 2.63 -4.82
N HIS A 6 -5.58 2.34 -4.52
CA HIS A 6 -6.55 3.27 -3.95
C HIS A 6 -7.08 2.74 -2.61
N GLY A 7 -7.61 3.62 -1.75
CA GLY A 7 -8.25 3.22 -0.49
C GLY A 7 -7.33 2.48 0.49
N LEU A 8 -6.02 2.74 0.43
CA LEU A 8 -4.99 2.12 1.27
C LEU A 8 -4.74 2.89 2.55
N GLY A 9 -4.09 2.24 3.53
CA GLY A 9 -3.41 2.91 4.64
C GLY A 9 -1.90 3.00 4.39
N ALA A 10 -1.25 4.06 4.89
CA ALA A 10 0.20 4.19 4.80
C ALA A 10 0.81 4.67 6.13
N ALA A 11 1.99 4.17 6.45
CA ALA A 11 2.74 4.56 7.65
C ALA A 11 4.25 4.55 7.38
N THR A 12 4.98 5.39 8.10
CA THR A 12 6.44 5.37 8.13
C THR A 12 6.92 4.72 9.41
N LEU A 13 7.96 3.87 9.32
CA LEU A 13 8.59 3.23 10.46
C LEU A 13 10.06 2.92 10.14
N ASN A 14 10.97 3.34 11.01
CA ASN A 14 12.42 3.08 10.89
C ASN A 14 13.00 3.46 9.50
N GLY A 15 12.63 4.64 8.98
CA GLY A 15 13.10 5.13 7.69
C GLY A 15 12.50 4.43 6.46
N ARG A 16 11.48 3.58 6.65
CA ARG A 16 10.78 2.86 5.58
C ARG A 16 9.35 3.33 5.46
N VAL A 17 8.78 3.18 4.27
CA VAL A 17 7.37 3.47 3.97
C VAL A 17 6.63 2.15 3.79
N TYR A 18 5.53 1.97 4.50
CA TYR A 18 4.66 0.82 4.41
C TYR A 18 3.31 1.25 3.81
N VAL A 19 2.85 0.50 2.82
CA VAL A 19 1.54 0.64 2.19
C VAL A 19 0.75 -0.62 2.51
N ILE A 20 -0.36 -0.47 3.23
CA ILE A 20 -1.15 -1.55 3.82
C ILE A 20 -2.50 -1.63 3.10
N GLY A 21 -2.74 -2.77 2.46
CA GLY A 21 -4.01 -3.08 1.80
C GLY A 21 -4.33 -2.15 0.62
N GLY A 22 -5.58 -1.70 0.53
CA GLY A 22 -6.12 -0.99 -0.63
C GLY A 22 -6.46 -1.90 -1.79
N GLY A 23 -6.60 -1.37 -3.00
CA GLY A 23 -6.92 -2.13 -4.21
C GLY A 23 -6.35 -1.49 -5.48
N PRO A 24 -6.10 -2.25 -6.57
CA PRO A 24 -5.52 -1.72 -7.80
C PRO A 24 -6.48 -0.80 -8.57
N ARG A 25 -7.78 -0.84 -8.25
CA ARG A 25 -8.82 0.00 -8.85
C ARG A 25 -9.95 0.25 -7.86
N ALA A 26 -10.72 1.31 -8.08
CA ALA A 26 -11.93 1.59 -7.31
C ALA A 26 -13.00 0.51 -7.47
N GLY A 27 -13.87 0.38 -6.45
CA GLY A 27 -15.03 -0.53 -6.48
C GLY A 27 -14.76 -1.90 -5.87
N PHE A 28 -14.38 -1.94 -4.59
CA PHE A 28 -14.24 -3.18 -3.80
C PHE A 28 -13.23 -4.20 -4.38
N ALA A 29 -12.11 -3.71 -4.90
CA ALA A 29 -10.99 -4.56 -5.34
C ALA A 29 -9.91 -4.69 -4.26
N GLN A 30 -10.30 -4.96 -3.01
CA GLN A 30 -9.35 -4.97 -1.89
C GLN A 30 -8.31 -6.10 -2.02
N THR A 31 -7.12 -5.86 -1.48
CA THR A 31 -6.05 -6.85 -1.31
C THR A 31 -5.55 -6.81 0.13
N ASP A 32 -5.02 -7.94 0.57
CA ASP A 32 -4.34 -8.18 1.85
C ASP A 32 -2.83 -7.89 1.80
N VAL A 33 -2.29 -7.49 0.64
CA VAL A 33 -0.86 -7.26 0.47
C VAL A 33 -0.40 -6.00 1.22
N VAL A 34 0.76 -6.12 1.88
CA VAL A 34 1.54 -5.00 2.41
C VAL A 34 2.81 -4.83 1.58
N GLU A 35 3.03 -3.64 1.03
CA GLU A 35 4.25 -3.30 0.31
C GLU A 35 5.12 -2.35 1.15
N MET A 36 6.44 -2.54 1.07
CA MET A 36 7.42 -1.69 1.74
C MET A 36 8.37 -1.06 0.72
N PHE A 37 8.69 0.21 0.93
CA PHE A 37 9.78 0.89 0.25
C PHE A 37 10.85 1.29 1.26
N ALA A 38 12.09 0.95 0.94
CA ALA A 38 13.30 1.45 1.57
C ALA A 38 14.06 2.24 0.50
N PRO A 39 14.53 3.47 0.81
CA PRO A 39 15.39 4.24 -0.08
C PRO A 39 16.67 3.49 -0.48
#